data_AF-A0A672GDT5-F1
#
_entry.id   AF-A0A672GDT5-F1
#
_cell.length_a   1.000
_cell.length_b   1.000
_cell.length_c   1.000
_cell.angle_alpha   90.00
_cell.angle_beta   90.00
_cell.angle_gamma   90.00
#
_symmetry.space_group_name_H-M   'P 1'
#
loop_
_entity.id
_entity.type
_entity.pdbx_description
1 polymer ?
#
loop_
_entity_poly.entity_id
_entity_poly.type
_entity_poly.pdbx_seq_one_letter_code
_entity_poly.pdbx_strand_id
1 'polypeptide(L)'
;LYIPLKIFHHLLSPSLFTSAENYVSFSVSLPDLPELSVCLWLRVEASPIGTLLSYATDNNDNQLVLYGLYRRLPVASLLDAHWHHLCVVWSSIQGRFWHYTDRYLISSGSNFRKAWEIPGGGSVVLGQEQDSVGGGFDPAEGFAGQIAGFRMWNRVLSASEVEGVASGRGVPRGVVLGMEDIKEVHGDVDLFCENNN
;
A
#
# COMPACT_ATOMS: atom_id res chain seq x y z
N LEU A 1 4.21 15.94 -16.64
CA LEU A 1 5.06 14.76 -16.89
C LEU A 1 4.10 13.61 -17.22
N TYR A 2 4.00 13.21 -18.49
CA TYR A 2 3.09 12.15 -18.91
C TYR A 2 3.71 10.81 -18.47
N ILE A 3 3.20 10.22 -17.39
CA ILE A 3 3.61 8.87 -16.99
C ILE A 3 2.96 7.94 -18.03
N PRO A 4 3.72 7.24 -18.87
CA PRO A 4 3.11 6.36 -19.86
C PRO A 4 2.35 5.26 -19.11
N LEU A 5 1.03 5.21 -19.34
CA LEU A 5 0.10 4.17 -18.90
C LEU A 5 0.53 2.81 -19.47
N LYS A 6 1.56 2.21 -18.87
CA LYS A 6 1.95 0.84 -19.16
C LYS A 6 1.66 0.01 -17.92
N ILE A 7 0.40 -0.41 -17.87
CA ILE A 7 -0.17 -1.45 -17.00
C ILE A 7 -0.32 -1.01 -15.54
N PHE A 8 -1.42 -0.32 -15.27
CA PHE A 8 -1.93 -0.14 -13.92
C PHE A 8 -3.28 -0.84 -13.82
N HIS A 9 -3.38 -1.78 -12.88
CA HIS A 9 -4.67 -2.05 -12.25
C HIS A 9 -4.99 -0.81 -11.41
N HIS A 10 -6.19 -0.25 -11.55
CA HIS A 10 -6.65 0.90 -10.80
C HIS A 10 -7.77 0.49 -9.86
N LEU A 11 -7.68 0.91 -8.61
CA LEU A 11 -8.76 0.90 -7.66
C LEU A 11 -9.30 2.31 -7.53
N LEU A 12 -10.56 2.54 -7.87
CA LEU A 12 -11.26 3.78 -7.59
C LEU A 12 -12.25 3.54 -6.45
N SER A 13 -12.15 4.33 -5.39
CA SER A 13 -13.27 4.55 -4.49
C SER A 13 -13.89 5.89 -4.88
N PRO A 14 -14.93 5.91 -5.74
CA PRO A 14 -15.56 7.15 -6.21
C PRO A 14 -16.30 7.93 -5.10
N SER A 15 -16.50 7.33 -3.92
CA SER A 15 -17.24 7.99 -2.85
C SER A 15 -16.40 9.11 -2.20
N LEU A 16 -16.94 10.33 -2.20
CA LEU A 16 -16.44 11.48 -1.43
C LEU A 16 -16.50 11.26 0.10
N PHE A 17 -17.09 10.15 0.54
CA PHE A 17 -17.23 9.74 1.93
C PHE A 17 -16.70 8.31 2.10
N THR A 18 -15.92 8.10 3.14
CA THR A 18 -15.41 6.78 3.50
C THR A 18 -16.57 5.92 4.06
N SER A 19 -16.62 4.65 3.65
CA SER A 19 -17.59 3.65 4.11
C SER A 19 -16.83 2.42 4.54
N ALA A 20 -17.20 1.79 5.66
CA ALA A 20 -16.60 0.53 6.12
C ALA A 20 -16.75 -0.61 5.08
N GLU A 21 -17.69 -0.49 4.15
CA GLU A 21 -17.95 -1.51 3.13
C GLU A 21 -16.99 -1.41 1.93
N ASN A 22 -16.25 -0.29 1.77
CA ASN A 22 -15.43 -0.04 0.59
C ASN A 22 -14.00 -0.54 0.81
N TYR A 23 -13.67 -1.72 0.29
CA TYR A 23 -12.33 -2.30 0.39
C TYR A 23 -12.07 -3.38 -0.67
N VAL A 24 -10.81 -3.80 -0.78
CA VAL A 24 -10.45 -5.01 -1.52
C VAL A 24 -9.72 -6.00 -0.64
N SER A 25 -10.00 -7.28 -0.85
CA SER A 25 -9.36 -8.39 -0.17
C SER A 25 -8.60 -9.27 -1.16
N PHE A 26 -7.57 -9.96 -0.67
CA PHE A 26 -6.69 -10.79 -1.49
C PHE A 26 -6.88 -12.27 -1.19
N SER A 27 -6.60 -13.11 -2.19
CA SER A 27 -6.71 -14.57 -2.06
C SER A 27 -5.46 -15.21 -1.45
N VAL A 28 -4.35 -14.46 -1.42
CA VAL A 28 -3.03 -14.94 -1.04
C VAL A 28 -2.70 -14.51 0.39
N SER A 29 -2.39 -15.49 1.23
CA SER A 29 -1.81 -15.24 2.55
C SER A 29 -0.33 -14.90 2.41
N LEU A 30 0.15 -13.90 3.15
CA LEU A 30 1.57 -13.57 3.17
C LEU A 30 2.39 -14.68 3.87
N PRO A 31 3.65 -14.92 3.44
CA PRO A 31 4.60 -15.71 4.21
C PRO A 31 5.06 -14.95 5.45
N ASP A 32 5.90 -15.56 6.29
CA ASP A 32 6.64 -14.82 7.32
C ASP A 32 7.59 -13.81 6.66
N LEU A 33 7.62 -12.58 7.18
CA LEU A 33 8.35 -11.46 6.56
C LEU A 33 9.36 -10.88 7.56
N PRO A 34 10.64 -11.25 7.47
CA PRO A 34 11.72 -10.58 8.20
C PRO A 34 12.06 -9.20 7.59
N GLU A 35 11.59 -8.94 6.37
CA GLU A 35 11.72 -7.68 5.66
C GLU A 35 10.68 -7.57 4.55
N LEU A 36 10.39 -6.35 4.13
CA LEU A 36 9.42 -6.09 3.08
C LEU A 36 9.70 -4.80 2.32
N SER A 37 9.12 -4.73 1.13
CA SER A 37 8.88 -3.48 0.41
C SER A 37 7.44 -3.46 -0.06
N VAL A 38 6.76 -2.32 0.09
CA VAL A 38 5.41 -2.09 -0.44
C VAL A 38 5.46 -0.81 -1.24
N CYS A 39 5.12 -0.88 -2.53
CA CYS A 39 4.96 0.29 -3.37
C CYS A 39 3.55 0.35 -3.96
N LEU A 40 3.02 1.56 -4.13
CA LEU A 40 1.75 1.85 -4.81
C LEU A 40 1.77 3.27 -5.36
N TRP A 41 0.89 3.54 -6.31
CA TRP A 41 0.52 4.89 -6.70
C TRP A 41 -0.77 5.27 -5.99
N LEU A 42 -0.86 6.51 -5.51
CA LEU A 42 -2.09 7.07 -4.99
C LEU A 42 -2.42 8.41 -5.65
N ARG A 43 -3.70 8.72 -5.72
CA ARG A 43 -4.23 10.04 -6.08
C ARG A 43 -5.35 10.39 -5.12
N VAL A 44 -5.16 11.50 -4.40
CA VAL A 44 -6.05 11.94 -3.32
C VAL A 44 -6.29 13.44 -3.44
N GLU A 45 -7.52 13.87 -3.14
CA GLU A 45 -7.94 15.28 -3.28
C GLU A 45 -8.10 15.97 -1.94
N ALA A 46 -8.40 15.21 -0.88
CA ALA A 46 -8.73 15.73 0.45
C ALA A 46 -8.08 14.93 1.57
N SER A 47 -7.97 15.57 2.73
CA SER A 47 -7.52 14.97 3.99
C SER A 47 -8.72 14.51 4.83
N PRO A 48 -8.59 13.46 5.67
CA PRO A 48 -7.42 12.59 5.81
C PRO A 48 -7.30 11.58 4.66
N ILE A 49 -6.08 11.10 4.39
CA ILE A 49 -5.85 10.05 3.38
C ILE A 49 -6.46 8.70 3.84
N GLY A 50 -6.44 8.39 5.14
CA GLY A 50 -6.92 7.11 5.67
C GLY A 50 -5.95 5.94 5.47
N THR A 51 -6.46 4.70 5.49
CA THR A 51 -5.67 3.46 5.45
C THR A 51 -5.46 2.94 4.04
N LEU A 52 -4.21 2.92 3.58
CA LEU A 52 -3.86 2.38 2.26
C LEU A 52 -3.82 0.85 2.28
N LEU A 53 -3.18 0.27 3.30
CA LEU A 53 -2.95 -1.16 3.47
C LEU A 53 -3.12 -1.52 4.95
N SER A 54 -3.87 -2.57 5.23
CA SER A 54 -3.89 -3.24 6.54
C SER A 54 -3.64 -4.74 6.35
N TYR A 55 -2.88 -5.32 7.26
CA TYR A 55 -2.62 -6.75 7.36
C TYR A 55 -2.80 -7.21 8.81
N ALA A 56 -3.74 -8.14 8.98
CA ALA A 56 -4.19 -8.66 10.25
C ALA A 56 -3.97 -10.17 10.34
N THR A 57 -3.66 -10.64 11.54
CA THR A 57 -3.59 -12.05 11.91
C THR A 57 -4.49 -12.31 13.11
N ASP A 58 -4.85 -13.57 13.39
CA ASP A 58 -5.71 -13.91 14.54
C ASP A 58 -5.19 -13.38 15.90
N ASN A 59 -3.88 -13.16 16.01
CA ASN A 59 -3.23 -12.71 17.25
C ASN A 59 -3.06 -11.18 17.36
N ASN A 60 -3.09 -10.48 16.23
CA ASN A 60 -2.85 -9.04 16.15
C ASN A 60 -3.42 -8.54 14.82
N ASP A 61 -4.34 -7.60 14.92
CA ASP A 61 -5.03 -6.93 13.83
C ASP A 61 -4.14 -5.89 13.14
N ASN A 62 -3.16 -5.35 13.88
CA ASN A 62 -2.20 -4.35 13.44
C ASN A 62 -0.79 -4.92 13.16
N GLN A 63 -0.67 -6.02 12.40
CA GLN A 63 0.66 -6.58 12.07
C GLN A 63 1.43 -5.71 11.08
N LEU A 64 0.74 -5.13 10.09
CA LEU A 64 1.28 -4.13 9.19
C LEU A 64 0.16 -3.19 8.75
N VAL A 65 0.32 -1.89 9.02
CA VAL A 65 -0.63 -0.86 8.60
C VAL A 65 0.14 0.28 7.93
N LEU A 66 -0.28 0.65 6.72
CA LEU A 66 0.17 1.85 6.03
C LEU A 66 -0.96 2.89 6.07
N TYR A 67 -0.89 3.74 7.09
CA TYR A 67 -1.85 4.81 7.31
C TYR A 67 -1.34 6.15 6.77
N GLY A 68 -2.16 6.89 6.05
CA GLY A 68 -1.79 8.16 5.42
C GLY A 68 -1.45 9.29 6.41
N LEU A 69 -1.72 9.11 7.70
CA LEU A 69 -1.32 10.01 8.79
C LEU A 69 -0.02 9.55 9.47
N TYR A 70 1.06 9.29 8.73
CA TYR A 70 2.37 9.23 9.36
C TYR A 70 2.84 10.65 9.68
N ARG A 71 2.98 10.96 10.98
CA ARG A 71 3.39 12.25 11.61
C ARG A 71 4.70 12.89 11.08
N ARG A 72 5.30 12.38 10.01
CA ARG A 72 6.53 12.85 9.38
C ARG A 72 6.46 12.97 7.85
N LEU A 73 5.30 12.70 7.24
CA LEU A 73 5.10 12.93 5.80
C LEU A 73 4.59 14.35 5.57
N PRO A 74 5.11 15.09 4.59
CA PRO A 74 4.45 16.30 4.11
C PRO A 74 3.18 15.89 3.37
N VAL A 75 2.14 15.46 4.09
CA VAL A 75 0.85 15.00 3.53
C VAL A 75 0.28 16.03 2.55
N ALA A 76 0.51 17.32 2.79
CA ALA A 76 0.11 18.41 1.92
C ALA A 76 0.60 18.27 0.47
N SER A 77 1.76 17.65 0.21
CA SER A 77 2.27 17.48 -1.16
C SER A 77 1.60 16.33 -1.90
N LEU A 78 0.81 15.49 -1.23
CA LEU A 78 0.04 14.40 -1.84
C LEU A 78 -1.41 14.82 -2.13
N LEU A 79 -1.90 15.87 -1.48
CA LEU A 79 -3.28 16.37 -1.58
C LEU A 79 -3.44 17.40 -2.72
N ASP A 80 -2.94 17.07 -3.89
CA ASP A 80 -2.94 17.96 -5.06
C ASP A 80 -3.75 17.39 -6.25
N ALA A 81 -4.47 16.29 -6.03
CA ALA A 81 -5.21 15.55 -7.03
C ALA A 81 -4.34 15.05 -8.20
N HIS A 82 -3.04 14.83 -8.01
CA HIS A 82 -2.16 14.12 -8.94
C HIS A 82 -1.77 12.74 -8.44
N TRP A 83 -1.25 11.93 -9.35
CA TRP A 83 -0.70 10.62 -9.03
C TRP A 83 0.69 10.76 -8.42
N HIS A 84 0.86 10.20 -7.22
CA HIS A 84 2.15 10.09 -6.55
C HIS A 84 2.51 8.63 -6.31
N HIS A 85 3.78 8.29 -6.51
CA HIS A 85 4.30 6.97 -6.18
C HIS A 85 4.80 6.96 -4.74
N LEU A 86 4.20 6.12 -3.90
CA LEU A 86 4.63 5.83 -2.53
C LEU A 86 5.37 4.50 -2.51
N CYS A 87 6.51 4.43 -1.83
CA CYS A 87 7.10 3.15 -1.48
C CYS A 87 7.72 3.14 -0.08
N VAL A 88 7.33 2.16 0.73
CA VAL A 88 7.84 1.92 2.08
C VAL A 88 8.65 0.63 2.08
N VAL A 89 9.86 0.71 2.61
CA VAL A 89 10.80 -0.41 2.70
C VAL A 89 11.20 -0.57 4.15
N TRP A 90 11.18 -1.79 4.67
CA TRP A 90 11.55 -2.10 6.04
C TRP A 90 12.37 -3.40 6.12
N SER A 91 13.33 -3.44 7.03
CA SER A 91 14.11 -4.63 7.35
C SER A 91 14.27 -4.77 8.85
N SER A 92 14.01 -5.98 9.35
CA SER A 92 14.27 -6.36 10.76
C SER A 92 15.73 -6.15 11.16
N ILE A 93 16.66 -6.18 10.20
CA ILE A 93 18.08 -5.91 10.39
C ILE A 93 18.26 -4.45 10.84
N GLN A 94 18.49 -4.30 12.15
CA GLN A 94 18.56 -3.02 12.85
C GLN A 94 17.24 -2.23 12.82
N GLY A 95 16.13 -2.83 12.39
CA GLY A 95 14.83 -2.15 12.26
C GLY A 95 14.89 -0.96 11.32
N ARG A 96 15.60 -1.10 10.19
CA ARG A 96 15.80 -0.02 9.23
C ARG A 96 14.56 0.16 8.38
N PHE A 97 14.24 1.41 8.07
CA PHE A 97 13.16 1.72 7.16
C PHE A 97 13.53 2.88 6.24
N TRP A 98 12.89 2.91 5.08
CA TRP A 98 12.98 3.96 4.07
C TRP A 98 11.59 4.22 3.50
N HIS A 99 11.28 5.49 3.31
CA HIS A 99 10.06 5.93 2.66
C HIS A 99 10.41 6.83 1.48
N TYR A 100 9.90 6.45 0.32
CA TYR A 100 10.08 7.14 -0.93
C TYR A 100 8.75 7.72 -1.43
N THR A 101 8.80 8.95 -1.91
CA THR A 101 7.70 9.59 -2.66
C THR A 101 8.25 10.08 -4.00
N ASP A 102 7.58 9.72 -5.09
CA ASP A 102 7.97 10.08 -6.47
C ASP A 102 9.45 9.81 -6.77
N ARG A 103 9.94 8.66 -6.30
CA ARG A 103 11.34 8.17 -6.38
C ARG A 103 12.34 8.79 -5.40
N TYR A 104 11.97 9.86 -4.70
CA TYR A 104 12.85 10.55 -3.75
C TYR A 104 12.73 9.97 -2.35
N LEU A 105 13.86 9.76 -1.67
CA LEU A 105 13.87 9.35 -0.27
C LEU A 105 13.40 10.51 0.60
N ILE A 106 12.21 10.39 1.19
CA ILE A 106 11.59 11.42 2.03
C ILE A 106 11.99 11.26 3.49
N SER A 107 12.05 10.01 3.97
CA SER A 107 12.52 9.73 5.32
C SER A 107 13.13 8.34 5.41
N SER A 108 14.02 8.18 6.37
CA SER A 108 14.61 6.89 6.72
C SER A 108 14.97 6.86 8.19
N GLY A 109 15.11 5.67 8.76
CA GLY A 109 15.53 5.52 10.14
C GLY A 109 15.92 4.09 10.47
N SER A 110 16.11 3.86 11.77
CA SER A 110 16.45 2.56 12.35
C SER A 110 15.72 2.37 13.67
N ASN A 111 15.87 1.20 14.30
CA ASN A 111 15.23 0.79 15.55
C ASN A 111 13.69 0.68 15.49
N PHE A 112 13.09 0.71 14.29
CA PHE A 112 11.67 0.42 14.13
C PHE A 112 11.46 -1.09 14.02
N ARG A 113 10.83 -1.70 15.03
CA ARG A 113 10.58 -3.16 15.10
C ARG A 113 11.85 -3.99 14.81
N LYS A 114 13.00 -3.62 15.39
CA LYS A 114 14.26 -4.34 15.19
C LYS A 114 14.14 -5.81 15.65
N ALA A 115 14.73 -6.72 14.88
CA ALA A 115 14.72 -8.17 15.15
C ALA A 115 13.31 -8.78 15.32
N TRP A 116 12.31 -8.12 14.74
CA TRP A 116 10.95 -8.61 14.62
C TRP A 116 10.76 -9.34 13.29
N GLU A 117 9.84 -10.28 13.24
CA GLU A 117 9.34 -10.91 12.03
C GLU A 117 7.84 -10.68 11.97
N ILE A 118 7.34 -10.18 10.86
CA ILE A 118 5.88 -10.06 10.67
C ILE A 118 5.39 -11.47 10.33
N PRO A 119 4.53 -12.06 11.17
CA PRO A 119 4.08 -13.44 10.95
C PRO A 119 3.15 -13.51 9.74
N GLY A 120 3.29 -14.59 8.97
CA GLY A 120 2.45 -14.91 7.82
C GLY A 120 1.08 -15.47 8.20
N GLY A 121 0.31 -15.86 7.19
CA GLY A 121 -0.96 -16.56 7.34
C GLY A 121 -2.19 -15.68 7.65
N GLY A 122 -2.03 -14.35 7.64
CA GLY A 122 -3.12 -13.39 7.88
C GLY A 122 -3.89 -12.96 6.64
N SER A 123 -4.74 -11.94 6.81
CA SER A 123 -5.55 -11.31 5.77
C SER A 123 -5.01 -9.92 5.41
N VAL A 124 -4.91 -9.65 4.11
CA VAL A 124 -4.53 -8.34 3.57
C VAL A 124 -5.77 -7.63 3.05
N VAL A 125 -5.90 -6.35 3.37
CA VAL A 125 -6.95 -5.46 2.91
C VAL A 125 -6.33 -4.16 2.39
N LEU A 126 -6.82 -3.63 1.27
CA LEU A 126 -6.61 -2.21 0.91
C LEU A 126 -7.90 -1.44 1.14
N GLY A 127 -7.76 -0.21 1.61
CA GLY A 127 -8.87 0.73 1.74
C GLY A 127 -9.42 0.87 3.16
N GLN A 128 -9.13 -0.06 4.07
CA GLN A 128 -9.65 -0.06 5.45
C GLN A 128 -8.59 -0.52 6.45
N GLU A 129 -8.77 -0.07 7.69
CA GLU A 129 -8.05 -0.55 8.88
C GLU A 129 -8.83 -1.73 9.49
N GLN A 130 -8.16 -2.84 9.78
CA GLN A 130 -8.78 -4.06 10.31
C GLN A 130 -8.68 -4.06 11.84
N ASP A 131 -9.82 -4.08 12.55
CA ASP A 131 -9.88 -4.43 14.00
C ASP A 131 -10.09 -5.95 14.23
N SER A 132 -10.25 -6.71 13.15
CA SER A 132 -10.31 -8.17 13.15
C SER A 132 -9.91 -8.71 11.78
N VAL A 133 -9.51 -9.98 11.69
CA VAL A 133 -9.10 -10.57 10.41
C VAL A 133 -10.23 -10.46 9.38
N GLY A 134 -10.02 -9.62 8.35
CA GLY A 134 -10.97 -9.37 7.27
C GLY A 134 -12.19 -8.51 7.64
N GLY A 135 -12.19 -7.81 8.77
CA GLY A 135 -13.33 -7.01 9.20
C GLY A 135 -13.06 -6.08 10.37
N GLY A 136 -14.14 -5.61 11.01
CA GLY A 136 -14.05 -4.63 12.11
C GLY A 136 -13.72 -3.22 11.65
N PHE A 137 -14.01 -2.88 10.39
CA PHE A 137 -13.62 -1.60 9.80
C PHE A 137 -14.36 -0.40 10.43
N ASP A 138 -13.61 0.67 10.75
CA ASP A 138 -14.16 1.99 11.07
C ASP A 138 -14.17 2.88 9.80
N PRO A 139 -15.34 3.37 9.35
CA PRO A 139 -15.41 4.30 8.23
C PRO A 139 -14.50 5.53 8.39
N ALA A 140 -14.21 6.00 9.61
CA ALA A 140 -13.33 7.14 9.85
C ALA A 140 -11.86 6.88 9.48
N GLU A 141 -11.46 5.61 9.33
CA GLU A 141 -10.10 5.17 9.04
C GLU A 141 -9.92 4.69 7.59
N GLY A 142 -11.02 4.60 6.84
CA GLY A 142 -11.02 4.19 5.44
C GLY A 142 -10.28 5.17 4.53
N PHE A 143 -9.72 4.67 3.45
CA PHE A 143 -9.10 5.48 2.40
C PHE A 143 -10.14 5.99 1.39
N ALA A 144 -10.03 7.27 1.04
CA ALA A 144 -10.81 7.90 -0.02
C ALA A 144 -9.87 8.44 -1.11
N GLY A 145 -9.95 7.87 -2.30
CA GLY A 145 -9.13 8.25 -3.43
C GLY A 145 -8.94 7.11 -4.41
N GLN A 146 -7.81 7.16 -5.14
CA GLN A 146 -7.47 6.19 -6.16
C GLN A 146 -6.13 5.53 -5.80
N ILE A 147 -6.04 4.20 -5.92
CA ILE A 147 -4.79 3.44 -5.76
C ILE A 147 -4.49 2.74 -7.09
N ALA A 148 -3.22 2.65 -7.46
CA ALA A 148 -2.79 1.90 -8.64
C ALA A 148 -1.46 1.18 -8.42
N GLY A 149 -1.29 0.05 -9.10
CA GLY A 149 -0.02 -0.67 -9.15
C GLY A 149 0.52 -1.12 -7.78
N PHE A 150 -0.35 -1.38 -6.81
CA PHE A 150 0.04 -1.92 -5.51
C PHE A 150 0.81 -3.23 -5.70
N ARG A 151 1.99 -3.30 -5.10
CA ARG A 151 2.86 -4.47 -5.09
C ARG A 151 3.65 -4.55 -3.80
N MET A 152 3.89 -5.77 -3.38
CA MET A 152 4.65 -6.12 -2.20
C MET A 152 5.75 -7.14 -2.54
N TRP A 153 6.89 -6.99 -1.87
CA TRP A 153 8.03 -7.91 -1.93
C TRP A 153 8.40 -8.32 -0.51
N ASN A 154 8.87 -9.56 -0.33
CA ASN A 154 9.43 -10.08 0.93
C ASN A 154 10.93 -9.79 1.09
N ARG A 155 11.40 -8.69 0.48
CA ARG A 155 12.79 -8.24 0.52
C ARG A 155 12.87 -6.73 0.48
N VAL A 156 14.03 -6.20 0.84
CA VAL A 156 14.38 -4.79 0.63
C VAL A 156 14.61 -4.52 -0.86
N LEU A 157 13.85 -3.58 -1.42
CA LEU A 157 14.15 -3.00 -2.74
C LEU A 157 15.28 -1.96 -2.60
N SER A 158 16.18 -1.95 -3.58
CA SER A 158 17.19 -0.90 -3.72
C SER A 158 16.57 0.41 -4.23
N ALA A 159 17.27 1.53 -4.03
CA ALA A 159 16.80 2.83 -4.52
C ALA A 159 16.58 2.85 -6.05
N SER A 160 17.42 2.13 -6.81
CA SER A 160 17.28 2.03 -8.26
C SER A 160 16.05 1.20 -8.68
N GLU A 161 15.72 0.14 -7.93
CA GLU A 161 14.51 -0.63 -8.13
C GLU A 161 13.26 0.22 -7.84
N VAL A 162 13.25 0.95 -6.73
CA VAL A 162 12.16 1.88 -6.38
C VAL A 162 11.99 2.95 -7.46
N GLU A 163 13.07 3.54 -7.96
CA GLU A 163 13.02 4.51 -9.06
C GLU A 163 12.50 3.87 -10.37
N GLY A 164 12.90 2.62 -10.64
CA GLY A 164 12.40 1.85 -11.77
C GLY A 164 10.89 1.63 -11.73
N VAL A 165 10.34 1.29 -10.57
CA VAL A 165 8.89 1.18 -10.36
C VAL A 165 8.21 2.54 -10.52
N ALA A 166 8.73 3.59 -9.87
CA ALA A 166 8.18 4.95 -9.92
C ALA A 166 8.22 5.60 -11.32
N SER A 167 9.05 5.11 -12.23
CA SER A 167 9.17 5.62 -13.61
C SER A 167 8.55 4.70 -14.65
N GLY A 168 7.93 3.58 -14.24
CA GLY A 168 7.36 2.59 -15.16
C GLY A 168 8.41 1.84 -15.99
N ARG A 169 9.69 1.84 -15.58
CA ARG A 169 10.77 1.14 -16.30
C ARG A 169 10.76 -0.37 -16.07
N GLY A 170 10.05 -0.85 -15.04
CA GLY A 170 9.87 -2.27 -14.80
C GLY A 170 9.46 -2.58 -13.37
N VAL A 171 9.02 -3.81 -13.17
CA VAL A 171 8.66 -4.37 -11.87
C VAL A 171 9.76 -5.33 -11.43
N PRO A 172 10.42 -5.10 -10.28
CA PRO A 172 11.39 -6.04 -9.73
C PRO A 172 10.79 -7.44 -9.53
N ARG A 173 11.57 -8.48 -9.81
CA ARG A 173 11.14 -9.87 -9.59
C ARG A 173 10.86 -10.15 -8.11
N GLY A 174 10.05 -11.17 -7.86
CA GLY A 174 9.72 -11.65 -6.51
C GLY A 174 8.61 -10.87 -5.83
N VAL A 175 7.64 -10.37 -6.61
CA VAL A 175 6.38 -9.86 -6.05
C VAL A 175 5.71 -11.01 -5.31
N VAL A 176 5.35 -10.80 -4.04
CA VAL A 176 4.65 -11.78 -3.19
C VAL A 176 3.16 -11.49 -3.07
N LEU A 177 2.75 -10.26 -3.37
CA LEU A 177 1.36 -9.85 -3.45
C LEU A 177 1.24 -8.62 -4.35
N GLY A 178 0.29 -8.62 -5.28
CA GLY A 178 -0.01 -7.50 -6.16
C GLY A 178 -1.51 -7.34 -6.42
N MET A 179 -1.87 -6.28 -7.16
CA MET A 179 -3.27 -6.06 -7.55
C MET A 179 -3.85 -7.21 -8.39
N GLU A 180 -3.00 -7.94 -9.10
CA GLU A 180 -3.36 -9.17 -9.82
C GLU A 180 -3.88 -10.31 -8.91
N ASP A 181 -3.62 -10.24 -7.59
CA ASP A 181 -4.03 -11.25 -6.60
C ASP A 181 -5.32 -10.87 -5.85
N ILE A 182 -5.95 -9.73 -6.23
CA ILE A 182 -7.24 -9.30 -5.67
C ILE A 182 -8.27 -10.40 -5.89
N LYS A 183 -8.95 -10.80 -4.81
CA LYS A 183 -9.96 -11.85 -4.82
C LYS A 183 -11.36 -11.27 -4.93
N GLU A 184 -11.67 -10.31 -4.05
CA GLU A 184 -13.00 -9.72 -3.93
C GLU A 184 -12.87 -8.20 -3.80
N VAL A 185 -13.83 -7.52 -4.43
CA VAL A 185 -14.03 -6.07 -4.36
C VAL A 185 -15.35 -5.84 -3.63
N HIS A 186 -15.32 -5.04 -2.58
CA HIS A 186 -16.46 -4.81 -1.69
C HIS A 186 -16.90 -3.36 -1.72
N GLY A 187 -18.21 -3.15 -1.58
CA GLY A 187 -18.82 -1.83 -1.53
C GLY A 187 -18.82 -1.11 -2.88
N ASP A 188 -18.76 0.21 -2.83
CA ASP A 188 -18.71 1.09 -4.00
C ASP A 188 -17.24 1.34 -4.39
N VAL A 189 -16.60 0.28 -4.88
CA VAL A 189 -15.21 0.30 -5.32
C VAL A 189 -15.16 -0.25 -6.75
N ASP A 190 -14.62 0.56 -7.65
CA ASP A 190 -14.44 0.17 -9.05
C ASP A 190 -13.00 -0.31 -9.28
N LEU A 191 -12.87 -1.51 -9.85
CA LEU A 191 -11.59 -2.05 -10.30
C LEU A 191 -11.49 -1.91 -11.82
N PHE A 192 -10.53 -1.14 -12.30
CA PHE A 192 -10.24 -1.01 -13.73
C PHE A 192 -8.96 -1.77 -14.08
N CYS A 193 -9.11 -2.74 -14.98
CA CYS A 193 -8.00 -3.40 -15.65
C CYS A 193 -7.87 -2.80 -17.05
N GLU A 194 -6.94 -1.88 -17.27
CA GLU A 194 -6.63 -1.44 -18.64
C GLU A 194 -5.88 -2.57 -19.37
N ASN A 195 -6.61 -3.32 -20.19
CA ASN A 195 -6.02 -4.24 -21.16
C ASN A 195 -5.45 -3.42 -22.33
N ASN A 196 -4.14 -3.48 -22.52
CA ASN A 196 -3.49 -2.98 -23.73
C ASN A 196 -3.90 -3.88 -24.91
N ASN A 197 -4.82 -3.41 -25.75
CA ASN A 197 -4.88 -3.84 -27.15
C ASN A 197 -3.80 -3.11 -27.95
#